data_AF-A0A3C1JPW8-F1
#
_entry.id   AF-A0A3C1JPW8-F1
#
_cell.length_a   1.000
_cell.length_b   1.000
_cell.length_c   1.000
_cell.angle_alpha   90.00
_cell.angle_beta   90.00
_cell.angle_gamma   90.00
#
_symmetry.space_group_name_H-M   'P 1'
#
loop_
_entity.id
_entity.type
_entity.pdbx_description
1 polymer ?
#
loop_
_entity_poly.entity_id
_entity_poly.type
_entity_poly.pdbx_seq_one_letter_code
_entity_poly.pdbx_strand_id
1 'polypeptide(L)'
;MNEKDLIAQDALFTHSSDLPLWPDGVIERRLELLRPRQIVALRNECPVIYLPVGALEWHERHMPVGTDGMTAHGISLRAAAVTGGVVYPPLFWGVDDFGVSESGEIRSGMDIPADMPLPGNIFRIGHDTYGQLITEAVAEVFRAGYRV
;
A
#
# COMPACT_ATOMS: atom_id res chain seq x y z
N MET A 1 -8.61 9.28 15.54
CA MET A 1 -9.37 10.53 15.35
C MET A 1 -10.71 10.47 16.09
N ASN A 2 -11.14 11.55 16.73
CA ASN A 2 -12.42 11.63 17.45
C ASN A 2 -13.52 12.29 16.58
N GLU A 3 -14.77 12.33 17.08
CA GLU A 3 -15.92 12.91 16.36
C GLU A 3 -15.76 14.41 16.07
N LYS A 4 -15.18 15.19 16.99
CA LYS A 4 -14.94 16.62 16.79
C LYS A 4 -13.97 16.87 15.64
N ASP A 5 -12.93 16.04 15.53
CA ASP A 5 -11.96 16.12 14.45
C ASP A 5 -12.61 15.82 13.08
N LEU A 6 -13.51 14.83 13.02
CA LEU A 6 -14.27 14.50 11.81
C LEU A 6 -15.13 15.67 11.36
N ILE A 7 -15.91 16.25 12.28
CA ILE A 7 -16.75 17.43 12.00
C ILE A 7 -15.88 18.61 11.53
N ALA A 8 -14.72 18.82 12.15
CA ALA A 8 -13.79 19.87 11.76
C ALA A 8 -13.24 19.66 10.34
N GLN A 9 -12.94 18.41 9.94
CA GLN A 9 -12.51 18.09 8.57
C GLN A 9 -13.62 18.34 7.55
N ASP A 10 -14.86 17.95 7.84
CA ASP A 10 -16.00 18.23 6.96
C ASP A 10 -16.22 19.74 6.79
N ALA A 11 -16.08 20.50 7.89
CA ALA A 11 -16.26 21.94 7.90
C ALA A 11 -15.30 22.68 6.94
N LEU A 12 -14.08 22.15 6.72
CA LEU A 12 -13.08 22.74 5.80
C LEU A 12 -13.62 22.91 4.37
N PHE A 13 -14.56 22.07 3.95
CA PHE A 13 -15.01 21.99 2.56
C PHE A 13 -16.45 22.48 2.34
N THR A 14 -17.09 23.03 3.36
CA THR A 14 -18.47 23.55 3.31
C THR A 14 -18.73 24.53 2.17
N HIS A 15 -17.79 25.44 1.90
CA HIS A 15 -17.89 26.43 0.81
C HIS A 15 -17.77 25.83 -0.61
N SER A 16 -17.43 24.55 -0.72
CA SER A 16 -17.23 23.83 -1.99
C SER A 16 -18.04 22.54 -2.06
N SER A 17 -19.05 22.38 -1.20
CA SER A 17 -19.94 21.22 -1.16
C SER A 17 -20.58 20.93 -2.51
N ASP A 18 -20.92 21.99 -3.24
CA ASP A 18 -21.68 21.92 -4.48
C ASP A 18 -20.80 21.61 -5.70
N LEU A 19 -19.47 21.65 -5.53
CA LEU A 19 -18.54 21.30 -6.60
C LEU A 19 -18.39 19.77 -6.70
N PRO A 20 -18.39 19.20 -7.91
CA PRO A 20 -18.21 17.76 -8.08
C PRO A 20 -16.87 17.30 -7.50
N LEU A 21 -16.88 16.18 -6.78
CA LEU A 21 -15.66 15.53 -6.28
C LEU A 21 -14.80 14.99 -7.43
N TRP A 22 -15.45 14.47 -8.47
CA TRP A 22 -14.83 13.93 -9.69
C TRP A 22 -15.54 14.54 -10.91
N PRO A 23 -15.02 15.63 -11.50
CA PRO A 23 -15.68 16.31 -12.63
C PRO A 23 -15.88 15.44 -13.88
N ASP A 24 -15.04 14.42 -14.06
CA ASP A 24 -15.10 13.43 -15.14
C ASP A 24 -15.97 12.21 -14.80
N GLY A 25 -16.52 12.16 -13.58
CA GLY A 25 -17.32 11.05 -13.07
C GLY A 25 -16.53 9.79 -12.70
N VAL A 26 -15.19 9.79 -12.81
CA VAL A 26 -14.36 8.62 -12.50
C VAL A 26 -13.91 8.69 -11.04
N ILE A 27 -14.41 7.78 -10.22
CA ILE A 27 -14.01 7.69 -8.81
C ILE A 27 -12.59 7.12 -8.73
N GLU A 28 -11.62 8.00 -8.49
CA GLU A 28 -10.27 7.61 -8.08
C GLU A 28 -10.32 6.99 -6.68
N ARG A 29 -9.56 5.91 -6.45
CA ARG A 29 -9.46 5.24 -5.15
C ARG A 29 -8.01 5.06 -4.68
N ARG A 30 -7.02 5.40 -5.49
CA ARG A 30 -5.60 5.41 -5.11
C ARG A 30 -5.31 6.61 -4.21
N LEU A 31 -4.96 6.37 -2.96
CA LEU A 31 -4.79 7.40 -1.93
C LEU A 31 -3.86 8.52 -2.39
N GLU A 32 -2.75 8.18 -3.05
CA GLU A 32 -1.72 9.12 -3.51
C GLU A 32 -2.19 10.07 -4.63
N LEU A 33 -3.35 9.80 -5.24
CA LEU A 33 -3.96 10.65 -6.26
C LEU A 33 -5.21 11.40 -5.76
N LEU A 34 -5.62 11.17 -4.52
CA LEU A 34 -6.79 11.83 -3.93
C LEU A 34 -6.45 13.22 -3.39
N ARG A 35 -7.39 14.14 -3.58
CA ARG A 35 -7.41 15.44 -2.91
C ARG A 35 -8.02 15.31 -1.51
N PRO A 36 -7.70 16.21 -0.56
CA PRO A 36 -8.20 16.13 0.81
C PRO A 36 -9.73 15.93 0.93
N ARG A 37 -10.53 16.67 0.15
CA ARG A 37 -11.99 16.54 0.16
C ARG A 37 -12.48 15.17 -0.34
N GLN A 38 -11.79 14.58 -1.31
CA GLN A 38 -12.09 13.24 -1.81
C GLN A 38 -11.75 12.17 -0.77
N ILE A 39 -10.63 12.32 -0.05
CA ILE A 39 -10.25 11.43 1.06
C ILE A 39 -11.34 11.46 2.14
N VAL A 40 -11.75 12.66 2.56
CA VAL A 40 -12.81 12.82 3.57
C VAL A 40 -14.12 12.19 3.09
N ALA A 41 -14.55 12.47 1.86
CA ALA A 41 -15.78 11.92 1.30
C ALA A 41 -15.76 10.38 1.26
N LEU A 42 -14.70 9.77 0.70
CA LEU A 42 -14.59 8.32 0.59
C LEU A 42 -14.49 7.64 1.96
N ARG A 43 -13.74 8.23 2.91
CA ARG A 43 -13.65 7.69 4.28
C ARG A 43 -14.98 7.79 5.02
N ASN A 44 -15.73 8.87 4.86
CA ASN A 44 -17.04 9.04 5.49
C ASN A 44 -18.08 8.07 4.89
N GLU A 45 -17.97 7.75 3.59
CA GLU A 45 -18.80 6.76 2.90
C GLU A 45 -18.45 5.33 3.35
N CYS A 46 -17.18 4.97 3.29
CA CYS A 46 -16.67 3.65 3.64
C CYS A 46 -15.27 3.81 4.26
N PRO A 47 -15.14 3.76 5.59
CA PRO A 47 -13.88 4.00 6.28
C PRO A 47 -12.91 2.82 6.18
N VAL A 48 -12.92 2.06 5.10
CA VAL A 48 -12.01 0.95 4.84
C VAL A 48 -10.83 1.43 4.00
N ILE A 49 -9.64 0.95 4.34
CA ILE A 49 -8.47 1.07 3.46
C ILE A 49 -7.93 -0.32 3.11
N TYR A 50 -7.56 -0.50 1.85
CA TYR A 50 -6.82 -1.66 1.38
C TYR A 50 -5.34 -1.31 1.42
N LEU A 51 -4.54 -2.10 2.13
CA LEU A 51 -3.09 -1.96 2.17
C LEU A 51 -2.45 -3.08 1.34
N PRO A 52 -2.05 -2.83 0.09
CA PRO A 52 -1.37 -3.81 -0.73
C PRO A 52 0.08 -3.96 -0.24
N VAL A 53 0.53 -5.21 -0.17
CA VAL A 53 1.87 -5.58 0.29
C VAL A 53 2.46 -6.55 -0.71
N GLY A 54 3.70 -6.31 -1.13
CA GLY A 54 4.47 -7.15 -2.03
C GLY A 54 5.96 -6.82 -1.95
N ALA A 55 6.73 -7.27 -2.94
CA ALA A 55 8.18 -7.06 -3.01
C ALA A 55 8.61 -6.50 -4.36
N LEU A 56 9.79 -5.87 -4.40
CA LEU A 56 10.59 -5.66 -5.62
C LEU A 56 11.56 -6.84 -5.76
N GLU A 57 11.07 -7.97 -6.26
CA GLU A 57 11.78 -9.25 -6.30
C GLU A 57 11.90 -9.80 -7.73
N TRP A 58 12.96 -10.58 -7.98
CA TRP A 58 13.21 -11.31 -9.19
C TRP A 58 12.08 -12.28 -9.51
N HIS A 59 11.48 -12.11 -10.68
CA HIS A 59 10.45 -13.00 -11.23
C HIS A 59 10.87 -13.57 -12.59
N GLU A 60 12.14 -13.98 -12.69
CA GLU A 60 12.75 -14.39 -13.96
C GLU A 60 12.84 -13.27 -15.02
N ARG A 61 13.38 -13.62 -16.19
CA ARG A 61 13.69 -12.67 -17.29
C ARG A 61 12.45 -12.03 -17.95
N HIS A 62 11.26 -12.52 -17.65
CA HIS A 62 10.04 -12.19 -18.41
C HIS A 62 9.05 -11.32 -17.63
N MET A 63 9.24 -11.16 -16.31
CA MET A 63 8.35 -10.36 -15.46
C MET A 63 9.09 -9.18 -14.85
N PRO A 64 8.41 -8.02 -14.67
CA PRO A 64 8.95 -6.92 -13.89
C PRO A 64 9.12 -7.31 -12.41
N VAL A 65 10.09 -6.69 -11.73
CA VAL A 65 10.37 -7.00 -10.31
C VAL A 65 9.27 -6.55 -9.35
N GLY A 66 8.42 -5.60 -9.74
CA GLY A 66 7.30 -5.15 -8.90
C GLY A 66 6.02 -5.97 -9.05
N THR A 67 6.09 -7.18 -9.62
CA THR A 67 4.90 -7.97 -9.99
C THR A 67 4.00 -8.24 -8.79
N ASP A 68 4.57 -8.56 -7.64
CA ASP A 68 3.81 -8.80 -6.40
C ASP A 68 2.98 -7.58 -6.00
N GLY A 69 3.64 -6.42 -5.82
CA GLY A 69 2.97 -5.19 -5.40
C GLY A 69 1.97 -4.67 -6.44
N MET A 70 2.28 -4.76 -7.74
CA MET A 70 1.35 -4.38 -8.81
C MET A 70 0.11 -5.27 -8.84
N THR A 71 0.28 -6.58 -8.65
CA THR A 71 -0.84 -7.54 -8.63
C THR A 71 -1.72 -7.31 -7.41
N ALA A 72 -1.12 -7.19 -6.22
CA ALA A 72 -1.83 -6.89 -4.99
C ALA A 72 -2.61 -5.57 -5.11
N HIS A 73 -1.98 -4.50 -5.60
CA HIS A 73 -2.61 -3.20 -5.79
C HIS A 73 -3.79 -3.27 -6.77
N GLY A 74 -3.63 -3.96 -7.90
CA GLY A 74 -4.71 -4.14 -8.88
C GLY A 74 -5.90 -4.94 -8.33
N ILE A 75 -5.65 -5.95 -7.50
CA ILE A 75 -6.72 -6.71 -6.81
C ILE A 75 -7.43 -5.79 -5.80
N SER A 76 -6.69 -5.05 -5.00
CA SER A 76 -7.25 -4.09 -4.03
C SER A 76 -8.12 -3.03 -4.69
N LEU A 77 -7.71 -2.48 -5.84
CA LEU A 77 -8.51 -1.52 -6.61
C LEU A 77 -9.82 -2.13 -7.09
N ARG A 78 -9.80 -3.36 -7.59
CA ARG A 78 -11.02 -4.07 -8.00
C ARG A 78 -11.94 -4.38 -6.82
N ALA A 79 -11.37 -4.75 -5.67
CA ALA A 79 -12.15 -4.95 -4.45
C ALA A 79 -12.81 -3.64 -4.01
N ALA A 80 -12.04 -2.56 -3.87
CA ALA A 80 -12.52 -1.24 -3.45
C ALA A 80 -13.58 -0.66 -4.42
N ALA A 81 -13.48 -0.97 -5.71
CA ALA A 81 -14.51 -0.59 -6.68
C ALA A 81 -15.87 -1.26 -6.42
N VAL A 82 -15.87 -2.46 -5.84
CA VAL A 82 -17.10 -3.22 -5.50
C VAL A 82 -17.62 -2.87 -4.11
N THR A 83 -16.73 -2.69 -3.13
CA THR A 83 -17.10 -2.59 -1.71
C THR A 83 -16.91 -1.20 -1.11
N GLY A 84 -16.39 -0.23 -1.87
CA GLY A 84 -16.01 1.08 -1.37
C GLY A 84 -14.63 1.09 -0.70
N GLY A 85 -14.25 2.23 -0.13
CA GLY A 85 -12.96 2.43 0.55
C GLY A 85 -11.85 2.96 -0.36
N VAL A 86 -10.66 3.12 0.21
CA VAL A 86 -9.48 3.70 -0.42
C VAL A 86 -8.38 2.65 -0.53
N VAL A 87 -7.52 2.73 -1.54
CA VAL A 87 -6.38 1.83 -1.72
C VAL A 87 -5.09 2.61 -1.45
N TYR A 88 -4.29 2.11 -0.52
CA TYR A 88 -2.97 2.66 -0.20
C TYR A 88 -1.95 2.32 -1.29
N PRO A 89 -0.91 3.14 -1.51
CA PRO A 89 0.22 2.74 -2.35
C PRO A 89 0.79 1.38 -1.93
N PRO A 90 1.17 0.51 -2.87
CA PRO A 90 1.77 -0.78 -2.51
C PRO A 90 3.06 -0.58 -1.70
N LEU A 91 3.17 -1.31 -0.60
CA LEU A 91 4.44 -1.46 0.12
C LEU A 91 5.26 -2.53 -0.58
N PHE A 92 6.48 -2.17 -0.98
CA PHE A 92 7.41 -3.03 -1.73
C PHE A 92 8.53 -3.61 -0.87
N TRP A 93 8.43 -3.46 0.46
CA TRP A 93 9.36 -4.06 1.40
C TRP A 93 8.87 -5.43 1.81
N GLY A 94 9.79 -6.35 2.05
CA GLY A 94 9.52 -7.69 2.51
C GLY A 94 10.69 -8.25 3.33
N VAL A 95 10.56 -9.51 3.70
CA VAL A 95 11.55 -10.26 4.47
C VAL A 95 12.08 -11.41 3.63
N ASP A 96 13.28 -11.86 3.93
CA ASP A 96 13.91 -12.97 3.24
C ASP A 96 14.89 -13.68 4.19
N ASP A 97 15.09 -14.98 3.98
CA ASP A 97 15.99 -15.80 4.78
C ASP A 97 17.41 -15.74 4.21
N PHE A 98 18.42 -15.75 5.10
CA PHE A 98 19.82 -15.74 4.71
C PHE A 98 20.43 -17.15 4.80
N GLY A 99 21.32 -17.47 3.87
CA GLY A 99 22.02 -18.74 3.80
C GLY A 99 23.36 -18.63 3.10
N VAL A 100 24.15 -19.70 3.21
CA VAL A 100 25.45 -19.82 2.52
C VAL A 100 25.19 -20.45 1.15
N SER A 101 25.64 -19.76 0.10
CA SER A 101 25.57 -20.21 -1.29
C SER A 101 26.67 -21.21 -1.65
N GLU A 102 26.63 -21.78 -2.86
CA GLU A 102 27.65 -22.75 -3.32
C GLU A 102 29.08 -22.16 -3.30
N SER A 103 29.24 -20.88 -3.66
CA SER A 103 30.52 -20.16 -3.57
C SER A 103 30.98 -19.86 -2.14
N GLY A 104 30.17 -20.14 -1.12
CA GLY A 104 30.46 -19.82 0.27
C GLY A 104 30.06 -18.40 0.70
N GLU A 105 29.48 -17.61 -0.20
CA GLU A 105 28.99 -16.25 0.10
C GLU A 105 27.65 -16.30 0.85
N ILE A 106 27.44 -15.36 1.78
CA ILE A 106 26.14 -15.17 2.43
C ILE A 106 25.20 -14.47 1.44
N ARG A 107 24.08 -15.11 1.16
CA ARG A 107 23.05 -14.65 0.23
C ARG A 107 21.68 -14.80 0.86
N SER A 108 20.65 -14.24 0.24
CA SER A 108 19.28 -14.31 0.74
C SER A 108 18.32 -14.84 -0.32
N GLY A 109 17.36 -15.67 0.12
CA GLY A 109 16.30 -16.21 -0.73
C GLY A 109 16.82 -16.83 -2.01
N MET A 110 16.27 -16.38 -3.13
CA MET A 110 16.61 -16.89 -4.47
C MET A 110 18.05 -16.58 -4.90
N ASP A 111 18.75 -15.64 -4.25
CA ASP A 111 20.16 -15.40 -4.52
C ASP A 111 21.03 -16.61 -4.09
N ILE A 112 20.57 -17.41 -3.12
CA ILE A 112 21.29 -18.60 -2.61
C ILE A 112 21.45 -19.66 -3.72
N PRO A 113 20.38 -20.21 -4.31
CA PRO A 113 20.51 -21.19 -5.40
C PRO A 113 21.01 -20.58 -6.71
N ALA A 114 20.87 -19.27 -6.92
CA ALA A 114 21.43 -18.58 -8.08
C ALA A 114 22.95 -18.35 -7.97
N ASP A 115 23.50 -18.47 -6.76
CA ASP A 115 24.88 -18.17 -6.39
C ASP A 115 25.36 -16.78 -6.84
N MET A 116 24.43 -15.83 -6.91
CA MET A 116 24.69 -14.42 -7.21
C MET A 116 23.53 -13.54 -6.74
N PRO A 117 23.72 -12.23 -6.51
CA PRO A 117 22.61 -11.32 -6.28
C PRO A 117 21.76 -11.21 -7.55
N LEU A 118 20.50 -11.64 -7.49
CA LEU A 118 19.60 -11.53 -8.63
C LEU A 118 19.25 -10.05 -8.89
N PRO A 119 19.22 -9.62 -10.16
CA PRO A 119 19.05 -8.22 -10.49
C PRO A 119 17.66 -7.73 -10.12
N GLY A 120 17.62 -6.60 -9.41
CA GLY A 120 16.39 -5.93 -9.02
C GLY A 120 15.76 -6.41 -7.72
N ASN A 121 16.39 -7.35 -7.00
CA ASN A 121 16.04 -7.69 -5.62
C ASN A 121 16.35 -6.52 -4.67
N ILE A 122 15.39 -5.62 -4.47
CA ILE A 122 15.53 -4.39 -3.67
C ILE A 122 14.30 -4.23 -2.75
N PHE A 123 14.14 -5.18 -1.83
CA PHE A 123 12.96 -5.23 -0.96
C PHE A 123 13.25 -5.67 0.48
N ARG A 124 14.45 -6.21 0.74
CA ARG A 124 14.72 -6.96 1.96
C ARG A 124 14.96 -6.04 3.14
N ILE A 125 14.19 -6.24 4.20
CA ILE A 125 14.44 -5.68 5.53
C ILE A 125 14.29 -6.78 6.59
N GLY A 126 14.85 -6.56 7.78
CA GLY A 126 14.80 -7.56 8.85
C GLY A 126 13.38 -7.85 9.32
N HIS A 127 13.12 -9.08 9.80
CA HIS A 127 11.79 -9.50 10.26
C HIS A 127 11.16 -8.55 11.29
N ASP A 128 11.93 -8.13 12.30
CA ASP A 128 11.45 -7.21 13.32
C ASP A 128 11.15 -5.81 12.74
N THR A 129 12.02 -5.31 11.86
CA THR A 129 11.81 -4.03 11.18
C THR A 129 10.58 -4.07 10.27
N TYR A 130 10.37 -5.17 9.55
CA TYR A 130 9.19 -5.36 8.72
C TYR A 130 7.91 -5.45 9.58
N GLY A 131 7.96 -6.20 10.67
CA GLY A 131 6.85 -6.27 11.64
C GLY A 131 6.49 -4.90 12.20
N GLN A 132 7.49 -4.09 12.58
CA GLN A 132 7.28 -2.71 13.03
C GLN A 132 6.72 -1.82 11.92
N LEU A 133 7.26 -1.89 10.70
CA LEU A 133 6.76 -1.14 9.55
C LEU A 133 5.27 -1.38 9.32
N ILE A 134 4.84 -2.65 9.26
CA ILE A 134 3.43 -2.99 9.03
C ILE A 134 2.56 -2.54 10.21
N THR A 135 3.01 -2.78 11.44
CA THR A 135 2.27 -2.40 12.65
C THR A 135 2.05 -0.89 12.71
N GLU A 136 3.09 -0.11 12.46
CA GLU A 136 3.02 1.36 12.49
C GLU A 136 2.22 1.92 11.32
N ALA A 137 2.36 1.36 10.11
CA ALA A 137 1.55 1.76 8.96
C ALA A 137 0.04 1.54 9.22
N VAL A 138 -0.32 0.38 9.78
CA VAL A 138 -1.71 0.08 10.16
C VAL A 138 -2.19 0.98 11.30
N ALA A 139 -1.33 1.27 12.29
CA ALA A 139 -1.67 2.21 13.36
C ALA A 139 -1.95 3.63 12.82
N GLU A 140 -1.16 4.11 11.87
CA GLU A 140 -1.36 5.40 11.20
C GLU A 140 -2.71 5.46 10.45
N VAL A 141 -3.08 4.39 9.76
CA VAL A 141 -4.39 4.25 9.11
C VAL A 141 -5.53 4.42 10.13
N PHE A 142 -5.46 3.74 11.27
CA PHE A 142 -6.49 3.88 12.32
C PHE A 142 -6.48 5.27 12.97
N ARG A 143 -5.30 5.87 13.17
CA ARG A 143 -5.19 7.26 13.66
C ARG A 143 -5.91 8.24 12.72
N ALA A 144 -5.82 8.03 11.41
CA ALA A 144 -6.47 8.80 10.35
C ALA A 144 -8.00 8.58 10.21
N GLY A 145 -8.58 7.72 11.05
CA GLY A 145 -10.04 7.54 11.18
C GLY A 145 -10.65 6.44 10.31
N TYR A 146 -9.83 5.62 9.65
CA TYR A 146 -10.27 4.38 9.02
C TYR A 146 -10.59 3.32 10.09
N ARG A 147 -11.37 2.29 9.72
CA ARG A 147 -11.95 1.25 10.59
C ARG A 147 -12.08 -0.08 9.82
N VAL A 148 -12.35 -1.16 10.56
CA VAL A 148 -12.65 -2.51 10.04
C VAL A 148 -14.16 -2.72 9.97
#